data_AF-A0A818FHY9-F1
#
_entry.id   AF-A0A818FHY9-F1
#
_cell.length_a   1.000
_cell.length_b   1.000
_cell.length_c   1.000
_cell.angle_alpha   90.00
_cell.angle_beta   90.00
_cell.angle_gamma   90.00
#
_symmetry.space_group_name_H-M   'P 1'
#
loop_
_entity.id
_entity.type
_entity.pdbx_description
1 polymer ?
#
loop_
_entity_poly.entity_id
_entity_poly.type
_entity_poly.pdbx_seq_one_letter_code
_entity_poly.pdbx_strand_id
1 'polypeptide(L)'
;MDGSPPLDFVPPTISDFPFVPLSNSTPSRFSPMTSIGELIGELLTEQWITNISYEAYFTVCAPTSCRYEHIERSSILYAATSLLAIYGGLTLGLRFIVWHGTLLYGYLKNRFRVQPMMETS
;
A
#
# COMPACT_ATOMS: atom_id res chain seq x y z
N MET A 1 2.10 22.50 42.51
CA MET A 1 1.07 22.11 41.53
C MET A 1 1.59 20.83 40.89
N ASP A 2 1.54 19.72 41.63
CA ASP A 2 1.88 18.42 41.09
C ASP A 2 0.73 18.01 40.17
N GLY A 3 1.02 17.67 38.92
CA GLY A 3 0.02 17.31 37.92
C GLY A 3 -0.64 15.95 38.16
N SER A 4 -0.82 15.57 39.42
CA SER A 4 -1.49 14.32 39.79
C SER A 4 -3.00 14.51 39.56
N PRO A 5 -3.65 13.61 38.79
CA PRO A 5 -5.11 13.64 38.66
C PRO A 5 -5.76 13.39 40.04
N PRO A 6 -6.93 14.00 40.32
CA PRO A 6 -7.64 13.77 41.57
C PRO A 6 -7.98 12.29 41.75
N LEU A 7 -7.84 11.79 42.99
CA LEU A 7 -8.02 10.37 43.36
C LEU A 7 -9.44 9.81 43.12
N ASP A 8 -10.37 10.66 42.69
CA ASP A 8 -11.76 10.31 42.40
C ASP A 8 -12.04 10.07 40.90
N PHE A 9 -11.01 10.11 40.06
CA PHE A 9 -11.16 9.83 38.63
C PHE A 9 -11.26 8.33 38.38
N VAL A 10 -12.44 7.76 38.63
CA VAL A 10 -12.80 6.41 38.17
C VAL A 10 -13.18 6.51 36.69
N PRO A 11 -12.43 5.87 35.78
CA PRO A 11 -12.84 5.81 34.38
C PRO A 11 -14.18 5.07 34.28
N PRO A 12 -15.17 5.58 33.52
CA PRO A 12 -16.46 4.95 33.41
C PRO A 12 -16.30 3.53 32.87
N THR A 13 -16.86 2.55 33.59
CA THR A 13 -16.89 1.16 33.15
C THR A 13 -17.92 0.98 32.06
N ILE A 14 -17.67 0.08 31.10
CA ILE A 14 -18.53 -0.13 29.91
C ILE A 14 -20.01 -0.40 30.26
N SER A 15 -20.29 -0.86 31.47
CA SER A 15 -21.63 -1.10 32.01
C SER A 15 -22.48 0.15 32.27
N ASP A 16 -21.88 1.34 32.30
CA ASP A 16 -22.58 2.60 32.63
C ASP A 16 -23.20 3.30 31.42
N PHE A 17 -23.00 2.76 30.21
CA PHE A 17 -23.64 3.27 28.99
C PHE A 17 -24.86 2.41 28.66
N PRO A 18 -26.10 2.88 28.96
CA PRO A 18 -27.27 2.23 28.41
C PRO A 18 -27.23 2.42 26.89
N PHE A 19 -27.06 1.33 26.15
CA PHE A 19 -27.18 1.32 24.68
C PHE A 19 -28.64 1.55 24.30
N VAL A 20 -29.06 2.82 24.29
CA VAL A 20 -30.39 3.23 23.84
C VAL A 20 -30.31 3.50 22.34
N PRO A 21 -31.02 2.75 21.49
CA PRO A 21 -31.04 3.02 20.06
C PRO A 21 -31.65 4.39 19.79
N LEU A 22 -31.13 5.10 18.78
CA LEU A 22 -31.61 6.43 18.37
C LEU A 22 -33.10 6.42 17.96
N SER A 23 -33.62 5.26 17.54
CA SER A 23 -35.03 5.01 17.25
C SER A 23 -35.38 3.55 17.54
N ASN A 24 -36.33 3.32 18.45
CA ASN A 24 -36.80 1.96 18.81
C ASN A 24 -37.91 1.44 17.87
N SER A 25 -38.42 2.29 16.97
CA SER A 25 -39.54 1.98 16.06
C SER A 25 -39.10 1.59 14.65
N THR A 26 -37.82 1.75 14.32
CA THR A 26 -37.24 1.37 13.02
C THR A 26 -36.59 0.00 13.13
N PRO A 27 -37.10 -1.04 12.43
CA PRO A 27 -36.44 -2.33 12.39
C PRO A 27 -35.08 -2.18 11.69
N SER A 28 -33.98 -2.40 12.42
CA SER A 28 -32.64 -2.54 11.84
C SER A 28 -32.40 -4.00 11.48
N ARG A 29 -31.63 -4.21 10.42
CA ARG A 29 -31.18 -5.54 10.02
C ARG A 29 -30.20 -6.13 11.04
N PHE A 30 -29.43 -5.28 11.73
CA PHE A 30 -28.45 -5.69 12.72
C PHE A 30 -28.97 -5.49 14.15
N SER A 31 -28.78 -6.51 14.99
CA SER A 31 -29.08 -6.40 16.42
C SER A 31 -27.98 -5.61 17.12
N PRO A 32 -28.26 -4.81 18.16
CA PRO A 32 -27.22 -4.13 18.95
C PRO A 32 -26.23 -5.09 19.62
N MET A 33 -26.50 -6.39 19.62
CA MET A 33 -25.58 -7.44 20.10
C MET A 33 -24.71 -8.08 19.01
N THR A 34 -24.85 -7.70 17.73
CA THR A 34 -24.01 -8.23 16.64
C THR A 34 -22.58 -7.74 16.77
N SER A 35 -21.62 -8.60 16.43
CA SER A 35 -20.20 -8.25 16.49
C SER A 35 -19.82 -7.26 15.39
N ILE A 36 -18.84 -6.40 15.66
CA ILE A 36 -18.29 -5.47 14.66
C ILE A 36 -17.76 -6.22 13.42
N GLY A 37 -17.16 -7.40 13.61
CA GLY A 37 -16.64 -8.19 12.50
C GLY A 37 -17.72 -8.65 11.52
N GLU A 38 -18.89 -8.99 12.04
CA GLU A 38 -20.06 -9.37 11.23
C GLU A 38 -20.66 -8.17 10.49
N LEU A 39 -20.72 -7.00 11.14
CA LEU A 39 -21.12 -5.74 10.49
C LEU A 39 -20.20 -5.39 9.32
N ILE A 40 -18.89 -5.48 9.52
CA ILE A 40 -17.89 -5.19 8.48
C ILE A 40 -17.99 -6.20 7.34
N GLY A 41 -18.19 -7.49 7.65
CA GLY A 41 -18.39 -8.53 6.64
C GLY A 41 -19.58 -8.26 5.73
N GLU A 42 -20.62 -7.63 6.27
CA GLU A 42 -21.84 -7.23 5.56
C GLU A 42 -21.81 -5.76 5.08
N LEU A 43 -20.64 -5.11 5.13
CA LEU A 43 -20.42 -3.72 4.73
C LEU A 43 -21.35 -2.71 5.44
N LEU A 44 -21.87 -3.08 6.62
CA LEU A 44 -22.85 -2.30 7.36
C LEU A 44 -24.13 -2.02 6.53
N THR A 45 -24.44 -2.89 5.58
CA THR A 45 -25.54 -2.70 4.63
C THR A 45 -26.87 -3.02 5.30
N GLU A 46 -27.70 -2.02 5.58
CA GLU A 46 -29.01 -2.26 6.21
C GLU A 46 -30.04 -2.86 5.23
N GLN A 47 -30.01 -2.42 3.97
CA GLN A 47 -30.97 -2.83 2.95
C GLN A 47 -30.33 -2.93 1.56
N TRP A 48 -30.64 -4.00 0.85
CA TRP A 48 -30.23 -4.20 -0.54
C TRP A 48 -31.37 -3.79 -1.46
N ILE A 49 -31.31 -2.55 -1.98
CA ILE A 49 -32.30 -2.07 -2.94
C ILE A 49 -31.77 -2.33 -4.35
N THR A 50 -32.32 -3.35 -5.01
CA THR A 50 -31.88 -3.84 -6.33
C THR A 50 -32.42 -3.03 -7.51
N ASN A 51 -33.38 -2.13 -7.27
CA ASN A 51 -34.02 -1.28 -8.29
C ASN A 51 -33.79 0.22 -7.97
N ILE A 52 -32.53 0.64 -7.88
CA ILE A 52 -32.15 2.06 -7.79
C ILE A 52 -31.46 2.48 -9.07
N SER A 53 -32.01 3.51 -9.73
CA SER A 53 -31.28 4.27 -10.74
C SER A 53 -30.48 5.37 -10.07
N TYR A 54 -29.16 5.34 -10.25
CA TYR A 54 -28.24 6.38 -9.80
C TYR A 54 -28.00 7.45 -10.86
N GLU A 55 -28.72 7.41 -11.98
CA GLU A 55 -28.51 8.32 -13.12
C GLU A 55 -28.62 9.79 -12.70
N ALA A 56 -29.67 10.17 -11.97
CA ALA A 56 -29.84 11.52 -11.46
C ALA A 56 -28.67 11.95 -10.54
N TYR A 57 -28.17 11.05 -9.68
CA TYR A 57 -27.04 11.34 -8.81
C TYR A 57 -25.75 11.59 -9.60
N PHE A 58 -25.47 10.76 -10.61
CA PHE A 58 -24.30 10.92 -11.47
C PHE A 58 -24.39 12.16 -12.36
N THR A 59 -25.59 12.57 -12.82
CA THR A 59 -25.76 13.80 -13.60
C THR A 59 -25.47 15.06 -12.79
N VAL A 60 -25.79 15.07 -11.49
CA VAL A 60 -25.49 16.19 -10.59
C VAL A 60 -24.01 16.21 -10.20
N CYS A 61 -23.40 15.04 -10.04
CA CYS A 61 -21.99 14.87 -9.68
C CYS A 61 -21.08 14.53 -10.87
N ALA A 62 -21.36 15.09 -12.06
CA ALA A 62 -20.48 14.99 -13.23
C ALA A 62 -19.61 16.26 -13.32
N PRO A 63 -18.47 16.34 -12.59
CA PRO A 63 -17.57 17.48 -12.74
C PRO A 63 -17.06 17.53 -14.18
N THR A 64 -17.18 18.69 -14.82
CA THR A 64 -16.65 18.94 -16.18
C THR A 64 -15.13 18.81 -16.26
N SER A 65 -14.45 18.86 -15.12
CA SER A 65 -13.01 18.70 -15.01
C SER A 65 -12.65 18.00 -13.69
N CYS A 66 -12.08 16.80 -13.78
CA CYS A 66 -11.48 16.15 -12.62
C CYS A 66 -10.12 16.79 -12.31
N ARG A 67 -9.99 17.41 -11.13
CA ARG A 67 -8.70 17.89 -10.63
C ARG A 67 -8.15 16.88 -9.64
N TYR A 68 -7.25 16.02 -10.12
CA TYR A 68 -6.48 15.15 -9.24
C TYR A 68 -5.40 15.98 -8.55
N GLU A 69 -5.51 16.12 -7.24
CA GLU A 69 -4.48 16.73 -6.42
C GLU A 69 -3.38 15.68 -6.19
N HIS A 70 -2.35 15.70 -7.04
CA HIS A 70 -1.14 14.93 -6.82
C HIS A 70 -0.38 15.55 -5.64
N ILE A 71 -0.64 15.04 -4.44
CA ILE A 71 0.14 15.38 -3.24
C ILE A 71 1.49 14.67 -3.41
N GLU A 72 2.39 15.24 -4.22
CA GLU A 72 3.78 14.81 -4.33
C GLU A 72 4.51 15.18 -3.04
N ARG A 73 4.37 14.32 -2.02
CA ARG A 73 5.23 14.38 -0.85
C ARG A 73 6.63 13.94 -1.30
N SER A 74 7.53 14.90 -1.53
CA SER A 74 8.99 14.74 -1.76
C SER A 74 9.49 14.40 -3.17
N SER A 75 8.85 14.88 -4.24
CA SER A 75 9.31 14.63 -5.62
C SER A 75 10.75 15.05 -5.92
N ILE A 76 11.27 16.07 -5.24
CA ILE A 76 12.66 16.52 -5.39
C ILE A 76 13.66 15.48 -4.85
N LEU A 77 13.39 14.91 -3.66
CA LEU A 77 14.25 13.88 -3.08
C LEU A 77 14.18 12.58 -3.89
N TYR A 78 12.98 12.24 -4.38
CA TYR A 78 12.79 11.11 -5.28
C TYR A 78 13.60 11.29 -6.57
N ALA A 79 13.52 12.44 -7.23
CA ALA A 79 14.30 12.72 -8.43
C ALA A 79 15.82 12.67 -8.17
N ALA A 80 16.29 13.25 -7.06
CA ALA A 80 17.72 13.26 -6.72
C ALA A 80 18.24 11.84 -6.44
N THR A 81 17.52 11.04 -5.66
CA THR A 81 17.91 9.65 -5.37
C THR A 81 17.88 8.78 -6.62
N SER A 82 16.91 8.96 -7.52
CA SER A 82 16.89 8.27 -8.81
C SER A 82 18.10 8.60 -9.68
N LEU A 83 18.49 9.88 -9.77
CA LEU A 83 19.68 10.28 -10.54
C LEU A 83 20.96 9.69 -9.97
N LEU A 84 21.12 9.74 -8.63
CA LEU A 84 22.28 9.15 -7.95
C LEU A 84 22.32 7.63 -8.12
N ALA A 85 21.17 6.96 -8.06
CA ALA A 85 21.09 5.51 -8.26
C ALA A 85 21.48 5.12 -9.69
N ILE A 86 21.03 5.87 -10.70
CA ILE A 86 21.40 5.62 -12.10
C ILE A 86 22.90 5.85 -12.32
N TYR A 87 23.44 6.98 -11.86
CA TYR A 87 24.87 7.28 -12.01
C TYR A 87 25.76 6.28 -11.28
N GLY A 88 25.42 5.97 -10.03
CA GLY A 88 26.16 5.01 -9.21
C GLY A 88 26.07 3.59 -9.75
N GLY A 89 24.86 3.13 -10.06
CA GLY A 89 24.59 1.80 -10.58
C GLY A 89 25.23 1.55 -11.94
N LEU A 90 25.16 2.54 -12.85
CA LEU A 90 25.79 2.45 -14.17
C LEU A 90 27.31 2.34 -14.04
N THR A 91 27.93 3.21 -13.23
CA THR A 91 29.39 3.21 -13.07
C THR A 91 29.91 1.91 -12.46
N LEU A 92 29.23 1.41 -11.42
CA LEU A 92 29.63 0.17 -10.76
C LEU A 92 29.34 -1.05 -11.64
N GLY A 93 28.20 -1.06 -12.33
CA GLY A 93 27.81 -2.11 -13.26
C GLY A 93 28.77 -2.25 -14.43
N LEU A 94 29.15 -1.15 -15.09
CA LEU A 94 30.12 -1.20 -16.19
C LEU A 94 31.50 -1.70 -15.71
N ARG A 95 31.98 -1.23 -14.55
CA ARG A 95 33.24 -1.73 -13.97
C ARG A 95 33.21 -3.23 -13.71
N PHE A 96 32.10 -3.73 -13.16
CA PHE A 96 31.93 -5.14 -12.89
C PHE A 96 31.93 -5.98 -14.18
N ILE A 97 31.23 -5.52 -15.22
CA ILE A 97 31.20 -6.18 -16.54
C ILE A 97 32.59 -6.23 -17.17
N VAL A 98 33.36 -5.13 -17.14
CA VAL A 98 34.71 -5.10 -17.71
C VAL A 98 35.66 -6.03 -16.95
N TRP A 99 35.61 -6.02 -15.61
CA TRP A 99 36.40 -6.93 -14.78
C TRP A 99 36.07 -8.40 -15.08
N HIS A 100 34.79 -8.76 -15.03
CA HIS A 100 34.37 -10.12 -15.34
C HIS A 100 34.61 -10.52 -16.79
N GLY A 101 34.43 -9.60 -17.74
CA GLY A 101 34.66 -9.84 -19.16
C GLY A 101 36.13 -10.12 -19.46
N THR A 102 37.05 -9.35 -18.89
CA THR A 102 38.50 -9.59 -19.05
C THR A 102 38.94 -10.90 -18.38
N LEU A 103 38.40 -11.21 -17.19
CA LEU A 103 38.70 -12.46 -16.48
C LEU A 103 38.15 -13.69 -17.21
N LEU A 104 36.91 -13.61 -17.71
CA LEU A 104 36.28 -14.64 -18.54
C LEU A 104 37.05 -14.81 -19.86
N TYR A 105 37.40 -13.71 -20.53
CA TYR A 105 38.18 -13.76 -21.77
C TYR A 105 39.55 -14.39 -21.56
N GLY A 106 40.26 -14.02 -20.47
CA GLY A 106 41.51 -14.66 -20.08
C GLY A 106 41.36 -16.14 -19.80
N TYR A 107 40.32 -16.52 -19.05
CA TYR A 107 39.99 -17.92 -18.76
C TYR A 107 39.69 -18.71 -20.04
N LEU A 108 38.85 -18.18 -20.93
CA LEU A 108 38.53 -18.79 -22.22
C LEU A 108 39.78 -18.92 -23.09
N LYS A 109 40.57 -17.86 -23.21
CA LYS A 109 41.83 -17.87 -23.98
C LYS A 109 42.81 -18.90 -23.43
N ASN A 110 42.94 -19.03 -22.11
CA ASN A 110 43.77 -20.05 -21.48
C ASN A 110 43.24 -21.47 -21.78
N ARG A 111 41.91 -21.67 -21.70
CA ARG A 111 41.25 -22.94 -22.02
C ARG A 111 41.40 -23.34 -23.50
N PHE A 112 41.37 -22.37 -24.43
CA PHE A 112 41.66 -22.60 -25.84
C PHE A 112 43.16 -22.81 -26.12
N ARG A 113 44.06 -22.10 -25.43
CA ARG A 113 45.53 -22.32 -25.56
C ARG A 113 45.96 -23.71 -25.09
N VAL A 114 45.25 -24.29 -24.12
CA VAL A 114 45.53 -25.61 -23.56
C VAL A 114 44.89 -26.75 -24.37
N GLN A 115 44.03 -26.46 -25.35
CA GLN A 115 43.52 -27.47 -26.29
C GLN A 115 44.14 -27.35 -27.70
N PRO A 116 45.43 -27.66 -27.92
CA PRO A 116 45.88 -28.07 -29.23
C PRO A 116 45.50 -29.55 -29.46
N MET A 117 44.63 -29.78 -30.45
CA MET A 117 44.60 -30.98 -31.31
C MET A 117 44.33 -32.35 -30.64
N MET A 118 43.05 -32.70 -30.46
CA MET A 118 42.62 -34.07 -30.72
C MET A 118 41.93 -34.06 -32.08
N GLU A 119 42.76 -34.08 -33.13
CA GLU A 119 42.27 -34.38 -34.46
C GLU A 119 41.92 -35.86 -34.53
N THR A 120 40.76 -36.10 -35.10
CA THR A 120 40.11 -37.35 -35.41
C THR A 120 40.92 -38.24 -36.34
N SER A 121 40.78 -39.55 -36.10
CA SER A 121 41.05 -40.71 -36.97
C SER A 121 42.44 -41.35 -36.92
#